data_AF-A0A9X5XAW5-F1
#
_entry.id   AF-A0A9X5XAW5-F1
#
_cell.length_a   1.000
_cell.length_b   1.000
_cell.length_c   1.000
_cell.angle_alpha   90.00
_cell.angle_beta   90.00
_cell.angle_gamma   90.00
#
_symmetry.space_group_name_H-M   'P 1'
#
loop_
_entity.id
_entity.type
_entity.pdbx_description
1 polymer ?
#
loop_
_entity_poly.entity_id
_entity_poly.type
_entity_poly.pdbx_seq_one_letter_code
_entity_poly.pdbx_strand_id
1 'polypeptide(L)'
;IASLGAGPTVPTKSQVSPEGADIAKGGELFRTNCAQCHNFTGKGGALTHGKFAPSLEGVDPKHIYEAMQTGPQNMPSFPDTTLSEKNKKDIIAYLNAVNGDDTESPGGLELGGLGPVSEGLFGWIFGLGALVAVAVWVAARTAKAKKS
;
A
#
# COMPACT_ATOMS: atom_id res chain seq x y z
N ILE A 1 -11.51 -9.40 -20.96
CA ILE A 1 -11.75 -8.13 -21.70
C ILE A 1 -11.59 -8.33 -23.20
N ALA A 2 -10.44 -8.83 -23.69
CA ALA A 2 -10.30 -9.26 -25.10
C ALA A 2 -11.21 -10.44 -25.52
N SER A 3 -11.68 -11.26 -24.58
CA SER A 3 -12.61 -12.37 -24.86
C SER A 3 -14.05 -11.92 -25.16
N LEU A 4 -14.39 -10.65 -24.90
CA LEU A 4 -15.75 -10.11 -25.01
C LEU A 4 -15.85 -8.92 -25.99
N GLY A 5 -14.77 -8.55 -26.69
CA GLY A 5 -14.74 -7.44 -27.66
C GLY A 5 -13.32 -6.99 -28.04
N ALA A 6 -13.20 -5.87 -28.77
CA ALA A 6 -11.93 -5.27 -29.22
C ALA A 6 -11.17 -4.53 -28.10
N GLY A 7 -11.11 -5.13 -26.91
CA GLY A 7 -10.34 -4.62 -25.77
C GLY A 7 -8.85 -4.97 -25.87
N PRO A 8 -7.99 -4.36 -25.05
CA PRO A 8 -6.57 -4.69 -24.99
C PRO A 8 -6.34 -6.18 -24.79
N THR A 9 -5.32 -6.72 -25.45
CA THR A 9 -4.97 -8.14 -25.36
C THR A 9 -4.68 -8.53 -23.92
N VAL A 10 -5.12 -9.73 -23.54
CA VAL A 10 -4.77 -10.32 -22.25
C VAL A 10 -3.25 -10.42 -22.15
N PRO A 11 -2.62 -9.92 -21.08
CA PRO A 11 -1.18 -10.01 -20.92
C PRO A 11 -0.74 -11.47 -20.81
N THR A 12 0.39 -11.76 -21.43
CA THR A 12 1.05 -13.07 -21.37
C THR A 12 1.68 -13.29 -19.99
N LYS A 13 1.91 -14.56 -19.62
CA LYS A 13 2.57 -14.90 -18.35
C LYS A 13 3.92 -14.20 -18.16
N SER A 14 4.70 -14.06 -19.24
CA SER A 14 6.01 -13.41 -19.22
C SER A 14 5.95 -11.91 -18.85
N GLN A 15 4.84 -11.23 -19.17
CA GLN A 15 4.65 -9.81 -18.91
C GLN A 15 4.27 -9.52 -17.44
N VAL A 16 3.73 -10.51 -16.74
CA VAL A 16 3.27 -10.38 -15.35
C VAL A 16 4.10 -11.20 -14.35
N SER A 17 5.03 -11.99 -14.87
CA SER A 17 6.00 -12.79 -14.12
C SER A 17 6.96 -11.89 -13.32
N PRO A 18 7.38 -12.27 -12.10
CA PRO A 18 8.42 -11.52 -11.38
C PRO A 18 9.84 -11.70 -11.97
N GLU A 19 10.07 -12.71 -12.81
CA GLU A 19 11.40 -13.05 -13.33
C GLU A 19 11.98 -11.95 -14.22
N GLY A 20 13.17 -11.44 -13.90
CA GLY A 20 13.82 -10.37 -14.66
C GLY A 20 13.19 -8.98 -14.44
N ALA A 21 12.31 -8.84 -13.45
CA ALA A 21 11.78 -7.56 -13.02
C ALA A 21 12.78 -6.83 -12.11
N ASP A 22 12.78 -5.50 -12.17
CA ASP A 22 13.53 -4.62 -11.28
C ASP A 22 12.57 -4.01 -10.24
N ILE A 23 12.57 -4.58 -9.04
CA ILE A 23 11.71 -4.16 -7.93
C ILE A 23 11.99 -2.70 -7.52
N ALA A 24 13.26 -2.29 -7.51
CA ALA A 24 13.63 -0.94 -7.12
C ALA A 24 13.09 0.09 -8.11
N LYS A 25 13.20 -0.22 -9.41
CA LYS A 25 12.61 0.61 -10.46
C LYS A 25 11.09 0.63 -10.39
N GLY A 26 10.48 -0.53 -10.13
CA GLY A 26 9.04 -0.66 -9.91
C GLY A 26 8.53 0.23 -8.78
N GLY A 27 9.23 0.24 -7.65
CA GLY A 27 8.89 1.08 -6.51
C GLY A 27 9.06 2.57 -6.75
N GLU A 28 10.06 2.99 -7.54
CA GLU A 28 10.17 4.37 -8.00
C GLU A 28 8.97 4.77 -8.86
N LEU A 29 8.65 3.96 -9.87
CA LEU A 29 7.55 4.22 -10.79
C LEU A 29 6.20 4.25 -10.07
N PHE A 30 5.95 3.30 -9.17
CA PHE A 30 4.71 3.21 -8.42
C PHE A 30 4.51 4.41 -7.50
N ARG A 31 5.56 4.85 -6.79
CA ARG A 31 5.48 6.03 -5.92
C ARG A 31 5.21 7.32 -6.70
N THR A 32 5.83 7.46 -7.88
CA THR A 32 5.66 8.64 -8.72
C THR A 32 4.30 8.67 -9.44
N ASN A 33 3.70 7.52 -9.78
CA ASN A 33 2.50 7.48 -10.65
C ASN A 33 1.23 6.94 -10.00
N CYS A 34 1.33 6.13 -8.94
CA CYS A 34 0.21 5.32 -8.44
C CYS A 34 -0.08 5.56 -6.94
N ALA A 35 0.96 5.80 -6.14
CA ALA A 35 0.84 5.89 -4.68
C ALA A 35 -0.03 7.05 -4.20
N GLN A 36 -0.23 8.09 -5.02
CA GLN A 36 -1.12 9.20 -4.69
C GLN A 36 -2.58 8.76 -4.50
N CYS A 37 -2.98 7.70 -5.19
CA CYS A 37 -4.32 7.12 -5.06
C CYS A 37 -4.29 5.81 -4.25
N HIS A 38 -3.32 4.94 -4.51
CA HIS A 38 -3.29 3.59 -3.94
C HIS A 38 -2.44 3.46 -2.67
N ASN A 39 -1.91 4.55 -2.13
CA ASN A 39 -0.95 4.55 -1.01
C ASN A 39 0.39 3.87 -1.36
N PHE A 40 1.42 4.03 -0.54
CA PHE A 40 2.80 3.62 -0.86
C PHE A 40 2.98 2.11 -1.05
N THR A 41 2.23 1.32 -0.28
CA THR A 41 2.19 -0.13 -0.32
C THR A 41 0.96 -0.64 -1.06
N GLY A 42 0.19 0.19 -1.77
CA GLY A 42 -0.96 -0.31 -2.53
C GLY A 42 -2.20 -0.63 -1.69
N LYS A 43 -2.28 -0.22 -0.41
CA LYS A 43 -3.45 -0.46 0.46
C LYS A 43 -4.73 0.29 0.05
N GLY A 44 -4.65 1.15 -0.97
CA GLY A 44 -5.78 1.96 -1.43
C GLY A 44 -5.91 3.29 -0.70
N GLY A 45 -6.94 4.06 -1.04
CA GLY A 45 -7.11 5.41 -0.51
C GLY A 45 -8.47 6.03 -0.82
N ALA A 46 -8.89 6.98 0.01
CA ALA A 46 -10.11 7.74 -0.25
C ALA A 46 -9.90 8.75 -1.39
N LEU A 47 -10.88 8.87 -2.27
CA LEU A 47 -10.91 9.83 -3.37
C LEU A 47 -12.07 10.81 -3.17
N THR A 48 -12.14 11.83 -4.01
CA THR A 48 -13.21 12.82 -3.96
C THR A 48 -14.58 12.19 -4.26
N HIS A 49 -15.66 12.84 -3.82
CA HIS A 49 -17.04 12.43 -4.10
C HIS A 49 -17.39 11.00 -3.61
N GLY A 50 -16.80 10.57 -2.50
CA GLY A 50 -17.07 9.26 -1.90
C GLY A 50 -16.54 8.08 -2.72
N LYS A 51 -15.68 8.33 -3.71
CA LYS A 51 -14.96 7.29 -4.44
C LYS A 51 -13.75 6.84 -3.63
N PHE A 52 -13.18 5.69 -3.97
CA PHE A 52 -11.96 5.18 -3.35
C PHE A 52 -11.14 4.40 -4.36
N ALA A 53 -9.83 4.44 -4.19
CA ALA A 53 -8.91 3.54 -4.84
C ALA A 53 -8.90 2.22 -4.05
N PRO A 54 -9.14 1.06 -4.71
CA PRO A 54 -9.13 -0.23 -4.03
C PRO A 54 -7.73 -0.60 -3.56
N SER A 55 -7.66 -1.51 -2.57
CA SER A 55 -6.42 -2.19 -2.23
C SER A 55 -5.94 -3.06 -3.40
N LEU A 56 -4.62 -3.10 -3.60
CA LEU A 56 -3.92 -3.91 -4.58
C LEU A 56 -3.34 -5.18 -3.97
N GLU A 57 -3.56 -5.39 -2.68
CA GLU A 57 -3.16 -6.59 -1.95
C GLU A 57 -3.95 -7.82 -2.43
N GLY A 58 -3.24 -8.92 -2.71
CA GLY A 58 -3.84 -10.17 -3.19
C GLY A 58 -4.48 -10.09 -4.58
N VAL A 59 -4.28 -9.00 -5.34
CA VAL A 59 -4.82 -8.86 -6.69
C VAL A 59 -3.93 -9.61 -7.68
N ASP A 60 -4.55 -10.41 -8.56
CA ASP A 60 -3.83 -11.15 -9.60
C ASP A 60 -2.99 -10.18 -10.47
N PRO A 61 -1.69 -10.45 -10.69
CA PRO A 61 -0.80 -9.65 -11.54
C PRO A 61 -1.39 -9.28 -12.91
N LYS A 62 -2.17 -10.17 -13.52
CA LYS A 62 -2.87 -9.91 -14.78
C LYS A 62 -3.86 -8.75 -14.65
N HIS A 63 -4.62 -8.71 -13.56
CA HIS A 63 -5.58 -7.64 -13.32
C HIS A 63 -4.90 -6.31 -13.03
N ILE A 64 -3.74 -6.32 -12.36
CA ILE A 64 -2.93 -5.11 -12.16
C ILE A 64 -2.44 -4.57 -13.52
N TYR A 65 -1.94 -5.44 -14.39
CA TYR A 65 -1.52 -5.05 -15.74
C TYR A 65 -2.67 -4.49 -16.57
N GLU A 66 -3.81 -5.19 -16.59
CA GLU A 66 -5.01 -4.75 -17.31
C GLU A 66 -5.56 -3.43 -16.76
N ALA A 67 -5.52 -3.22 -15.44
CA ALA A 67 -5.92 -1.96 -14.80
C ALA A 67 -5.01 -0.80 -15.21
N MET A 68 -3.69 -0.99 -15.23
CA MET A 68 -2.76 0.01 -15.76
C MET A 68 -3.04 0.32 -17.23
N GLN A 69 -3.36 -0.69 -18.03
CA GLN A 69 -3.63 -0.50 -19.45
C GLN A 69 -4.94 0.24 -19.73
N THR A 70 -5.99 -0.05 -18.96
CA THR A 70 -7.35 0.42 -19.23
C THR A 70 -7.76 1.65 -18.43
N GLY A 71 -7.19 1.86 -17.24
CA GLY A 71 -7.56 2.96 -16.35
C GLY A 71 -9.01 2.84 -15.87
N PRO A 72 -9.35 1.89 -14.97
CA PRO A 72 -10.73 1.71 -14.53
C PRO A 72 -11.25 2.90 -13.71
N GLN A 73 -12.52 3.25 -13.91
CA GLN A 73 -13.21 4.34 -13.22
C GLN A 73 -12.49 5.70 -13.37
N ASN A 74 -11.93 6.23 -12.28
CA ASN A 74 -11.21 7.50 -12.23
C ASN A 74 -9.68 7.31 -12.36
N MET A 75 -9.21 6.06 -12.48
CA MET A 75 -7.79 5.79 -12.67
C MET A 75 -7.38 6.16 -14.10
N PRO A 76 -6.32 6.98 -14.29
CA PRO A 76 -5.83 7.28 -15.63
C PRO A 76 -5.29 6.00 -16.31
N SER A 77 -5.38 5.96 -17.64
CA SER A 77 -4.81 4.85 -18.41
C SER A 77 -3.32 5.08 -18.68
N PHE A 78 -2.55 4.00 -18.58
CA PHE A 78 -1.11 3.95 -18.83
C PHE A 78 -0.83 2.94 -19.95
N PRO A 79 -1.04 3.31 -21.22
CA PRO A 79 -0.76 2.43 -22.35
C PRO A 79 0.74 2.14 -22.48
N ASP A 80 1.10 1.08 -23.22
CA ASP A 80 2.51 0.66 -23.39
C ASP A 80 3.41 1.75 -24.03
N THR A 81 2.82 2.75 -24.68
CA THR A 81 3.52 3.93 -25.21
C THR A 81 3.97 4.90 -24.10
N THR A 82 3.26 4.93 -22.97
CA THR A 82 3.54 5.81 -21.82
C THR A 82 4.26 5.05 -20.72
N LEU A 83 3.84 3.82 -20.46
CA LEU A 83 4.41 2.94 -19.45
C LEU A 83 4.69 1.59 -20.10
N SER A 84 5.95 1.36 -20.49
CA SER A 84 6.37 0.16 -21.19
C SER A 84 5.99 -1.12 -20.45
N GLU A 85 5.87 -2.23 -21.19
CA GLU A 85 5.55 -3.54 -20.60
C GLU A 85 6.54 -3.94 -19.49
N LYS A 86 7.83 -3.63 -19.68
CA LYS A 86 8.85 -3.83 -18.66
C LYS A 86 8.59 -3.00 -17.41
N ASN A 87 8.25 -1.72 -17.56
CA ASN A 87 7.95 -0.86 -16.41
C ASN A 87 6.70 -1.33 -15.66
N LYS A 88 5.67 -1.82 -16.37
CA LYS A 88 4.49 -2.45 -15.76
C LYS A 88 4.85 -3.69 -14.97
N LYS A 89 5.67 -4.56 -15.55
CA LYS A 89 6.21 -5.75 -14.90
C LYS A 89 6.99 -5.41 -13.64
N ASP A 90 7.84 -4.39 -13.70
CA ASP A 90 8.63 -3.89 -12.57
C ASP A 90 7.69 -3.39 -11.44
N ILE A 91 6.62 -2.65 -11.77
CA ILE A 91 5.60 -2.21 -10.79
C ILE A 91 4.88 -3.39 -10.14
N ILE A 92 4.48 -4.39 -10.92
CA ILE A 92 3.82 -5.61 -10.41
C ILE A 92 4.75 -6.35 -9.47
N ALA A 93 6.02 -6.49 -9.83
CA ALA A 93 7.03 -7.12 -8.97
C ALA A 93 7.23 -6.34 -7.67
N TYR A 94 7.20 -5.01 -7.71
CA TYR A 94 7.21 -4.18 -6.51
C TYR A 94 5.98 -4.43 -5.63
N LEU A 95 4.77 -4.47 -6.20
CA LEU A 95 3.54 -4.73 -5.44
C LEU A 95 3.56 -6.10 -4.77
N ASN A 96 4.06 -7.13 -5.45
CA ASN A 96 4.26 -8.45 -4.87
C ASN A 96 5.33 -8.43 -3.77
N ALA A 97 6.37 -7.61 -3.89
CA ALA A 97 7.42 -7.52 -2.88
C ALA A 97 6.99 -6.76 -1.60
N VAL A 98 5.98 -5.90 -1.68
CA VAL A 98 5.48 -5.11 -0.53
C VAL A 98 4.13 -5.58 0.03
N ASN A 99 3.42 -6.48 -0.68
CA ASN A 99 2.16 -7.08 -0.23
C ASN A 99 2.10 -8.60 -0.38
N GLY A 100 3.18 -9.25 -0.82
CA GLY A 100 3.22 -10.69 -0.94
C GLY A 100 3.19 -11.37 0.42
N ASP A 101 2.81 -12.64 0.44
CA ASP A 101 2.74 -13.45 1.67
C ASP A 101 4.08 -13.55 2.41
N ASP A 102 5.19 -13.41 1.69
CA ASP A 102 6.56 -13.41 2.22
C ASP A 102 7.04 -12.01 2.67
N THR A 103 6.17 -10.99 2.65
CA THR A 103 6.54 -9.63 3.05
C THR A 103 6.62 -9.54 4.56
N GLU A 104 7.84 -9.50 5.08
CA GLU A 104 8.08 -9.23 6.50
C GLU A 104 7.87 -7.74 6.82
N SER A 105 7.23 -7.43 7.95
CA SER A 105 7.08 -6.07 8.47
C SER A 105 8.22 -5.75 9.46
N PRO A 106 9.29 -5.05 9.04
CA PRO A 106 10.44 -4.82 9.90
C PRO A 106 10.04 -3.77 10.95
N GLY A 107 9.92 -4.18 12.21
CA GLY A 107 9.48 -3.30 13.31
C GLY A 107 8.25 -3.80 14.07
N GLY A 108 7.67 -4.93 13.67
CA GLY A 108 6.60 -5.59 14.40
C GLY A 108 5.24 -5.39 13.72
N LEU A 109 4.31 -4.71 14.41
CA LEU A 109 2.94 -4.57 13.91
C LEU A 109 2.89 -3.62 12.71
N GLU A 110 2.31 -4.07 11.59
CA GLU A 110 2.16 -3.29 10.34
C GLU A 110 1.24 -2.06 10.49
N LEU A 111 0.33 -2.07 11.48
CA LEU A 111 -0.67 -1.02 11.73
C LEU A 111 -1.42 -0.57 10.45
N GLY A 112 -1.71 -1.54 9.58
CA GLY A 112 -2.42 -1.35 8.31
C GLY A 112 -1.58 -0.78 7.17
N GLY A 113 -0.27 -0.56 7.34
CA GLY A 113 0.63 -0.12 6.27
C GLY A 113 0.32 1.28 5.73
N LEU A 114 -0.47 2.08 6.47
CA LEU A 114 -0.90 3.43 6.09
C LEU A 114 0.12 4.52 6.47
N GLY A 115 1.22 4.14 7.11
CA GLY A 115 2.32 5.02 7.51
C GLY A 115 2.01 5.86 8.75
N PRO A 116 2.48 7.13 8.80
CA PRO A 116 2.62 7.89 10.05
C PRO A 116 1.29 8.21 10.76
N VAL A 117 0.16 8.11 10.06
CA VAL A 117 -1.16 8.41 10.63
C VAL A 117 -1.62 7.32 11.59
N SER A 118 -1.61 6.06 11.16
CA SER A 118 -2.02 4.93 12.01
C SER A 118 -0.99 4.68 13.12
N GLU A 119 0.29 4.78 12.81
CA GLU A 119 1.39 4.73 13.78
C GLU A 119 1.27 5.85 14.83
N GLY A 120 0.99 7.08 14.40
CA GLY A 120 0.83 8.23 15.29
C GLY A 120 -0.37 8.08 16.22
N LEU A 121 -1.52 7.61 15.71
CA LEU A 121 -2.70 7.32 16.54
C LEU A 121 -2.41 6.23 17.56
N PHE A 122 -1.74 5.15 17.16
CA PHE A 122 -1.33 4.08 18.06
C PHE A 122 -0.39 4.61 19.16
N GLY A 123 0.63 5.36 18.78
CA GLY A 123 1.56 6.00 19.71
C GLY A 123 0.88 6.97 20.68
N TRP A 124 -0.14 7.71 20.22
CA TRP A 124 -0.91 8.61 21.06
C TRP A 124 -1.80 7.87 22.06
N ILE A 125 -2.52 6.83 21.63
CA ILE A 125 -3.41 6.08 22.53
C ILE A 125 -2.59 5.26 23.53
N PHE A 126 -1.64 4.45 23.05
CA PHE A 126 -0.95 3.47 23.90
C PHE A 126 0.34 4.03 24.48
N GLY A 127 1.14 4.74 23.70
CA GLY A 127 2.40 5.34 24.17
C GLY A 127 2.13 6.45 25.18
N LEU A 128 1.44 7.52 24.76
CA LEU A 128 1.12 8.63 25.66
C LEU A 128 0.14 8.20 26.77
N GLY A 129 -0.84 7.35 26.47
CA GLY A 129 -1.75 6.79 27.49
C GLY A 129 -1.01 6.04 28.60
N ALA A 130 -0.02 5.20 28.25
CA ALA A 130 0.80 4.50 29.24
C ALA A 130 1.64 5.47 30.08
N LEU A 131 2.24 6.49 29.46
CA LEU A 131 3.01 7.50 30.19
C LEU A 131 2.14 8.27 31.18
N VAL A 132 0.92 8.66 30.79
CA VAL A 132 -0.04 9.33 31.67
C VAL A 132 -0.47 8.41 32.82
N ALA A 133 -0.76 7.14 32.54
CA ALA A 133 -1.14 6.17 33.57
C ALA A 133 -0.03 5.97 34.60
N VAL A 134 1.23 5.86 34.16
CA VAL A 134 2.39 5.77 35.05
C VAL A 134 2.55 7.04 35.87
N ALA A 135 2.43 8.22 35.27
CA ALA A 135 2.53 9.49 35.98
C ALA A 135 1.46 9.62 37.09
N VAL A 136 0.21 9.27 36.78
CA VAL A 136 -0.90 9.26 37.76
C VAL A 136 -0.64 8.25 38.87
N TRP A 137 -0.15 7.05 38.53
CA TRP A 137 0.18 6.01 39.51
C TRP A 137 1.30 6.45 40.46
N VAL A 138 2.39 7.04 39.94
CA VAL A 138 3.48 7.60 40.75
C VAL A 138 2.95 8.69 41.67
N ALA A 139 2.21 9.67 41.13
CA ALA A 139 1.64 10.75 41.92
C ALA A 139 0.72 10.25 43.05
N ALA A 140 -0.12 9.25 42.77
CA ALA A 140 -1.01 8.65 43.76
C ALA A 140 -0.26 7.91 44.88
N ARG A 141 0.86 7.24 44.56
CA ARG A 141 1.70 6.53 45.55
C ARG A 141 2.49 7.52 46.42
N THR A 142 3.03 8.58 45.84
CA THR A 142 3.77 9.62 46.60
C THR A 142 2.83 10.46 47.48
N ALA A 143 1.63 10.79 47.02
CA ALA A 143 0.65 11.52 47.81
C ALA A 143 0.11 10.71 49.00
N LYS A 144 -0.06 9.38 48.85
CA LYS A 144 -0.42 8.49 49.97
C LYS A 144 0.69 8.37 51.00
N ALA A 145 1.96 8.34 50.58
CA ALA A 145 3.11 8.27 51.50
C ALA A 145 3.25 9.49 52.41
N LYS A 146 2.80 10.67 51.98
CA LYS A 146 2.85 11.92 52.78
C LYS A 146 1.72 12.04 53.81
N LYS A 147 0.70 11.18 53.75
CA LYS A 147 -0.48 11.18 54.63
C LYS A 147 -0.44 10.12 55.74
N SER A 148 0.59 9.28 55.76
CA SER A 148 0.89 8.31 56.83
C SER A 148 2.03 8.81 57.69
#